data_AF-A0A955HEX1-F1
#
_entry.id   AF-A0A955HEX1-F1
#
_cell.length_a   1.000
_cell.length_b   1.000
_cell.length_c   1.000
_cell.angle_alpha   90.00
_cell.angle_beta   90.00
_cell.angle_gamma   90.00
#
_symmetry.space_group_name_H-M   'P 1'
#
loop_
_entity.id
_entity.type
_entity.pdbx_description
1 polymer ?
#
loop_
_entity_poly.entity_id
_entity_poly.type
_entity_poly.pdbx_seq_one_letter_code
_entity_poly.pdbx_strand_id
1 'polypeptide(L)'
;MFNNSRHERVILVILSYVIGFVTAFIAYGLNKVDQVITVIETGREKIEKVDENKSEFPVPVDAVYENGRFYIETPERQILVSAQPAAVGLSDDEILKRPQGLHKNISVTEIEPTGEHVFFCEQQTEQEVCRPFVYDVGNVIVYRVMVDGEFIDLAINQAEDSVWDNKKLKVSSYTSVDSEKPWRLARN
;
A
#
# COMPACT_ATOMS: atom_id res chain seq x y z
N MET A 1 29.92 -59.34 -6.97
CA MET A 1 28.78 -59.53 -7.90
C MET A 1 27.60 -58.77 -7.32
N PHE A 2 27.05 -57.84 -8.10
CA PHE A 2 26.28 -56.68 -7.68
C PHE A 2 24.90 -57.02 -7.06
N ASN A 3 24.72 -56.75 -5.77
CA ASN A 3 23.41 -56.81 -5.10
C ASN A 3 23.18 -55.59 -4.18
N ASN A 4 23.60 -54.40 -4.62
CA ASN A 4 23.40 -53.16 -3.84
C ASN A 4 22.83 -51.96 -4.63
N SER A 5 22.30 -52.16 -5.85
CA SER A 5 21.93 -51.06 -6.75
C SER A 5 20.45 -50.63 -6.71
N ARG A 6 19.58 -51.35 -5.99
CA ARG A 6 18.14 -51.01 -5.93
C ARG A 6 17.84 -49.93 -4.88
N HIS A 7 18.42 -50.04 -3.68
CA HIS A 7 18.17 -49.06 -2.61
C HIS A 7 18.79 -47.69 -2.92
N GLU A 8 19.98 -47.66 -3.52
CA GLU A 8 20.66 -46.42 -3.90
C GLU A 8 19.90 -45.62 -4.95
N ARG A 9 19.28 -46.29 -5.94
CA ARG A 9 18.45 -45.64 -6.96
C ARG A 9 17.16 -45.06 -6.40
N VAL A 10 16.55 -45.72 -5.40
CA VAL A 10 15.32 -45.22 -4.76
C VAL A 10 15.62 -43.97 -3.92
N ILE A 11 16.76 -43.94 -3.22
CA ILE A 11 17.20 -42.77 -2.44
C ILE A 11 17.39 -41.55 -3.34
N LEU A 12 18.01 -41.72 -4.51
CA LEU A 12 18.21 -40.62 -5.47
C LEU A 12 16.89 -40.05 -6.02
N VAL A 13 15.90 -40.91 -6.28
CA VAL A 13 14.58 -40.46 -6.74
C VAL A 13 13.86 -39.69 -5.63
N ILE A 14 13.90 -40.17 -4.39
CA ILE A 14 13.28 -39.46 -3.25
C ILE A 14 13.96 -38.10 -3.03
N LEU A 15 15.30 -38.03 -3.09
CA LEU A 15 16.04 -36.78 -2.96
C LEU A 15 15.67 -35.77 -4.05
N SER A 16 15.54 -36.21 -5.31
CA SER A 16 15.09 -35.33 -6.40
C SER A 16 13.68 -34.76 -6.18
N TYR A 17 12.78 -35.56 -5.59
CA TYR A 17 11.42 -35.14 -5.28
C TYR A 17 11.40 -34.11 -4.14
N VAL A 18 12.19 -34.32 -3.08
CA VAL A 18 12.30 -33.36 -1.97
C VAL A 18 12.91 -32.04 -2.42
N ILE A 19 13.97 -32.08 -3.24
CA ILE A 19 14.59 -30.86 -3.77
C ILE A 19 13.60 -30.11 -4.68
N GLY A 20 12.92 -30.81 -5.59
CA GLY A 20 11.90 -30.21 -6.48
C GLY A 20 10.70 -29.63 -5.72
N PHE A 21 10.29 -30.27 -4.63
CA PHE A 21 9.21 -29.79 -3.78
C PHE A 21 9.61 -28.52 -3.01
N VAL A 22 10.80 -28.48 -2.42
CA VAL A 22 11.30 -27.28 -1.71
C VAL A 22 11.52 -26.11 -2.67
N THR A 23 12.05 -26.34 -3.88
CA THR A 23 12.20 -25.26 -4.87
C THR A 23 10.86 -24.74 -5.37
N ALA A 24 9.83 -25.60 -5.52
CA ALA A 24 8.47 -25.15 -5.80
C ALA A 24 7.91 -24.29 -4.66
N PHE A 25 8.12 -24.66 -3.40
CA PHE A 25 7.70 -23.85 -2.26
C PHE A 25 8.42 -22.49 -2.19
N ILE A 26 9.69 -22.40 -2.58
CA ILE A 26 10.39 -21.10 -2.65
C ILE A 26 9.86 -20.26 -3.83
N ALA A 27 9.61 -20.88 -4.99
CA ALA A 27 9.11 -20.19 -6.18
C ALA A 27 7.67 -19.68 -6.01
N TYR A 28 6.82 -20.41 -5.28
CA TYR A 28 5.41 -20.06 -5.09
C TYR A 28 5.09 -19.44 -3.71
N GLY A 29 5.89 -19.69 -2.67
CA GLY A 29 5.57 -19.36 -1.28
C GLY A 29 6.05 -18.01 -0.76
N LEU A 30 6.81 -17.23 -1.54
CA LEU A 30 7.34 -15.93 -1.09
C LEU A 30 6.85 -14.73 -1.90
N ASN A 31 5.90 -14.90 -2.81
CA ASN A 31 5.29 -13.77 -3.53
C ASN A 31 4.19 -13.08 -2.71
N LYS A 32 4.42 -12.79 -1.43
CA LYS A 32 3.81 -11.61 -0.81
C LYS A 32 4.74 -10.44 -1.08
N VAL A 33 4.83 -10.08 -2.37
CA VAL A 33 5.44 -8.82 -2.77
C VAL A 33 4.53 -7.75 -2.20
N ASP A 34 4.97 -7.07 -1.15
CA ASP A 34 4.45 -5.75 -0.80
C ASP A 34 4.55 -4.94 -2.11
N GLN A 35 3.43 -4.78 -2.83
CA GLN A 35 3.43 -4.12 -4.14
C GLN A 35 3.70 -2.64 -3.90
N VAL A 36 4.98 -2.29 -3.88
CA VAL A 36 5.46 -0.91 -3.93
C VAL A 36 5.10 -0.38 -5.32
N ILE A 37 4.23 0.62 -5.37
CA ILE A 37 3.81 1.25 -6.62
C ILE A 37 4.31 2.69 -6.60
N THR A 38 5.11 3.02 -7.61
CA THR A 38 5.75 4.32 -7.80
C THR A 38 4.72 5.40 -8.13
N VAL A 39 4.73 6.50 -7.37
CA VAL A 39 3.85 7.66 -7.58
C VAL A 39 4.48 8.63 -8.58
N ILE A 40 3.67 9.34 -9.38
CA ILE A 40 4.14 10.33 -10.36
C ILE A 40 4.29 11.68 -9.66
N GLU A 41 5.53 12.15 -9.53
CA GLU A 41 5.84 13.49 -9.03
C GLU A 41 5.45 14.53 -10.09
N THR A 42 4.42 15.33 -9.80
CA THR A 42 4.02 16.43 -10.67
C THR A 42 4.80 17.67 -10.27
N GLY A 43 5.93 17.90 -10.95
CA GLY A 43 6.87 18.97 -10.64
C GLY A 43 6.22 20.37 -10.63
N ARG A 44 6.24 21.03 -9.47
CA ARG A 44 6.31 22.49 -9.38
C ARG A 44 7.78 22.86 -9.17
N GLU A 45 8.40 23.43 -10.19
CA GLU A 45 9.72 24.06 -10.07
C GLU A 45 9.62 25.24 -9.10
N LYS A 46 10.09 25.05 -7.87
CA LYS A 46 10.61 26.14 -7.06
C LYS A 46 11.84 25.65 -6.32
N ILE A 47 13.00 25.75 -6.98
CA ILE A 47 14.30 25.53 -6.36
C ILE A 47 14.56 26.72 -5.43
N GLU A 48 14.18 26.59 -4.15
CA GLU A 48 14.86 27.29 -3.07
C GLU A 48 15.70 26.25 -2.34
N LYS A 49 17.01 26.53 -2.24
CA LYS A 49 17.98 25.65 -1.56
C LYS A 49 17.54 25.45 -0.11
N VAL A 50 17.18 24.22 0.22
CA VAL A 50 16.89 23.82 1.61
C VAL A 50 18.22 23.51 2.30
N ASP A 51 18.49 24.28 3.35
CA ASP A 51 19.55 24.03 4.33
C ASP A 51 19.34 22.65 4.98
N GLU A 52 20.39 21.83 5.07
CA GLU A 52 20.39 20.48 5.67
C GLU A 52 20.22 20.48 7.20
N ASN A 53 19.43 21.41 7.75
CA ASN A 53 19.08 21.39 9.17
C ASN A 53 17.74 20.69 9.33
N LYS A 54 17.83 19.40 9.69
CA LYS A 54 16.70 18.51 10.02
C LYS A 54 15.86 19.17 11.12
N SER A 55 14.83 19.89 10.71
CA SER A 55 13.88 20.54 11.60
C SER A 55 13.08 19.47 12.35
N GLU A 56 13.13 19.48 13.67
CA GLU A 56 12.39 18.59 14.58
C GLU A 56 10.87 18.87 14.61
N PHE A 57 10.37 19.74 13.74
CA PHE A 57 8.94 20.04 13.63
C PHE A 57 8.28 19.17 12.57
N PRO A 58 7.05 18.68 12.82
CA PRO A 58 6.31 17.92 11.82
C PRO A 58 6.18 18.76 10.55
N VAL A 59 6.57 18.18 9.42
CA VAL A 59 6.37 18.80 8.11
C VAL A 59 4.87 18.93 7.92
N PRO A 60 4.32 20.13 7.67
CA PRO A 60 2.88 20.27 7.47
C PRO A 60 2.49 19.49 6.20
N VAL A 61 1.73 18.42 6.38
CA VAL A 61 1.19 17.60 5.30
C VAL A 61 -0.30 17.90 5.17
N ASP A 62 -0.75 18.10 3.95
CA ASP A 62 -2.16 18.27 3.63
C ASP A 62 -2.60 17.24 2.58
N ALA A 63 -3.88 16.88 2.62
CA ALA A 63 -4.48 15.95 1.69
C ALA A 63 -5.63 16.64 0.96
N VAL A 64 -5.41 16.92 -0.33
CA VAL A 64 -6.24 17.86 -1.10
C VAL A 64 -6.97 17.10 -2.20
N TYR A 65 -8.29 17.26 -2.25
CA TYR A 65 -9.13 16.72 -3.32
C TYR A 65 -9.70 17.84 -4.17
N GLU A 66 -9.20 17.99 -5.40
CA GLU A 66 -9.62 19.06 -6.31
C GLU A 66 -9.78 18.54 -7.74
N ASN A 67 -10.90 18.90 -8.37
CA ASN A 67 -11.18 18.61 -9.78
C ASN A 67 -11.01 17.11 -10.14
N GLY A 68 -11.46 16.23 -9.24
CA GLY A 68 -11.34 14.78 -9.42
C GLY A 68 -9.90 14.26 -9.28
N ARG A 69 -9.02 14.99 -8.60
CA ARG A 69 -7.63 14.58 -8.35
C ARG A 69 -7.34 14.67 -6.86
N PHE A 70 -6.69 13.64 -6.34
CA PHE A 70 -6.30 13.53 -4.95
C PHE A 70 -4.79 13.69 -4.83
N TYR A 71 -4.38 14.73 -4.12
CA TYR A 71 -3.00 15.10 -3.91
C TYR A 71 -2.61 14.99 -2.45
N ILE A 72 -1.34 14.67 -2.23
CA ILE A 72 -0.68 14.90 -0.95
C ILE A 72 0.29 16.07 -1.12
N GLU A 73 0.11 17.09 -0.30
CA GLU A 73 0.88 18.33 -0.33
C GLU A 73 1.79 18.43 0.87
N THR A 74 3.01 18.86 0.61
CA THR A 74 4.02 19.25 1.59
C THR A 74 4.58 20.62 1.17
N PRO A 75 5.34 21.34 2.01
CA PRO A 75 5.93 22.62 1.62
C PRO A 75 6.82 22.53 0.37
N GLU A 76 7.43 21.38 0.14
CA GLU A 76 8.42 21.16 -0.92
C GLU A 76 7.81 20.61 -2.21
N ARG A 77 6.68 19.91 -2.12
CA ARG A 77 6.11 19.16 -3.26
C ARG A 77 4.62 18.89 -3.12
N GLN A 78 3.98 18.72 -4.28
CA GLN A 78 2.62 18.25 -4.46
C GLN A 78 2.64 16.96 -5.29
N ILE A 79 2.08 15.89 -4.74
CA ILE A 79 2.13 14.55 -5.33
C ILE A 79 0.71 14.09 -5.67
N LEU A 80 0.46 13.77 -6.95
CA LEU A 80 -0.80 13.17 -7.37
C LEU A 80 -0.82 11.69 -6.97
N VAL A 81 -1.68 11.34 -6.01
CA VAL A 81 -1.78 9.97 -5.48
C VAL A 81 -2.86 9.17 -6.19
N SER A 82 -3.99 9.79 -6.52
CA SER A 82 -5.10 9.12 -7.18
C SER A 82 -5.94 10.11 -8.00
N ALA A 83 -6.65 9.65 -9.02
CA ALA A 83 -7.52 10.53 -9.82
C ALA A 83 -8.78 9.83 -10.35
N GLN A 84 -9.83 10.60 -10.58
CA GLN A 84 -10.92 10.22 -11.46
C GLN A 84 -10.38 10.04 -12.89
N PRO A 85 -10.79 8.99 -13.62
CA PRO A 85 -10.32 8.74 -14.98
C PRO A 85 -10.45 9.95 -15.90
N ALA A 86 -11.60 10.63 -15.87
CA ALA A 86 -11.86 11.81 -16.68
C ALA A 86 -10.86 12.95 -16.40
N ALA A 87 -10.40 13.10 -15.15
CA ALA A 87 -9.43 14.13 -14.76
C ALA A 87 -8.03 13.88 -15.33
N VAL A 88 -7.74 12.66 -15.79
CA VAL A 88 -6.48 12.26 -16.44
C VAL A 88 -6.67 11.78 -17.87
N GLY A 89 -7.84 12.05 -18.48
CA GLY A 89 -8.13 11.72 -19.88
C GLY A 89 -8.32 10.22 -20.17
N LEU A 90 -8.70 9.45 -19.15
CA LEU A 90 -9.03 8.03 -19.26
C LEU A 90 -10.55 7.81 -19.22
N SER A 91 -11.00 6.64 -19.70
CA SER A 91 -12.40 6.21 -19.55
C SER A 91 -12.65 5.53 -18.20
N ASP A 92 -13.90 5.53 -17.75
CA ASP A 92 -14.29 4.91 -16.48
C ASP A 92 -14.00 3.40 -16.41
N ASP A 93 -13.98 2.72 -17.57
CA ASP A 93 -13.62 1.30 -17.67
C ASP A 93 -12.18 1.01 -17.21
N GLU A 94 -11.31 2.03 -17.14
CA GLU A 94 -9.93 1.87 -16.65
C GLU A 94 -9.84 1.73 -15.14
N ILE A 95 -10.84 2.19 -14.36
CA ILE A 95 -10.80 2.14 -12.89
C ILE A 95 -10.61 0.69 -12.42
N LEU A 96 -11.42 -0.24 -12.93
CA LEU A 96 -11.40 -1.63 -12.50
C LEU A 96 -10.20 -2.43 -13.04
N LYS A 97 -9.49 -1.88 -14.03
CA LYS A 97 -8.27 -2.49 -14.58
C LYS A 97 -7.04 -2.16 -13.74
N ARG A 98 -7.14 -1.17 -12.85
CA ARG A 98 -6.03 -0.73 -12.00
C ARG A 98 -6.35 -1.02 -10.55
N PRO A 99 -5.42 -1.67 -9.83
CA PRO A 99 -5.66 -1.98 -8.43
C PRO A 99 -5.59 -0.73 -7.52
N GLN A 100 -5.07 0.40 -8.01
CA GLN A 100 -5.01 1.68 -7.30
C GLN A 100 -4.81 2.86 -8.25
N GLY A 101 -4.90 4.09 -7.71
CA GLY A 101 -4.51 5.33 -8.39
C GLY A 101 -5.58 5.85 -9.35
N LEU A 102 -6.70 5.12 -9.46
CA LEU A 102 -7.92 5.59 -10.10
C LEU A 102 -9.09 5.34 -9.14
N HIS A 103 -9.95 6.35 -9.00
CA HIS A 103 -11.11 6.30 -8.13
C HIS A 103 -12.34 6.94 -8.78
N LYS A 104 -13.52 6.63 -8.25
CA LYS A 104 -14.71 7.46 -8.42
C LYS A 104 -14.78 8.54 -7.34
N ASN A 105 -14.41 8.18 -6.11
CA ASN A 105 -14.36 9.10 -4.98
C ASN A 105 -13.25 8.71 -4.00
N ILE A 106 -12.79 9.66 -3.18
CA ILE A 106 -11.98 9.40 -1.99
C ILE A 106 -12.91 9.54 -0.78
N SER A 107 -13.30 8.42 -0.19
CA SER A 107 -14.36 8.40 0.83
C SER A 107 -13.87 8.88 2.19
N VAL A 108 -12.62 8.55 2.54
CA VAL A 108 -12.02 8.85 3.84
C VAL A 108 -10.57 9.22 3.63
N THR A 109 -10.08 10.16 4.43
CA THR A 109 -8.66 10.53 4.51
C THR A 109 -8.34 10.92 5.95
N GLU A 110 -7.20 10.45 6.46
CA GLU A 110 -6.76 10.70 7.83
C GLU A 110 -5.23 10.80 7.88
N ILE A 111 -4.72 11.93 8.39
CA ILE A 111 -3.29 12.25 8.43
C ILE A 111 -2.73 11.89 9.81
N GLU A 112 -1.61 11.16 9.84
CA GLU A 112 -0.93 10.87 11.10
C GLU A 112 -0.48 12.18 11.78
N PRO A 113 -0.56 12.32 13.12
CA PRO A 113 -0.16 13.55 13.82
C PRO A 113 1.24 14.11 13.49
N THR A 114 2.19 13.27 13.08
CA THR A 114 3.54 13.70 12.67
C THR A 114 3.64 14.09 11.19
N GLY A 115 2.63 13.73 10.38
CA GLY A 115 2.63 13.87 8.93
C GLY A 115 3.49 12.85 8.20
N GLU A 116 3.99 11.79 8.85
CA GLU A 116 4.83 10.79 8.15
C GLU A 116 3.98 9.87 7.26
N HIS A 117 2.71 9.66 7.62
CA HIS A 117 1.78 8.80 6.89
C HIS A 117 0.42 9.45 6.68
N VAL A 118 -0.22 9.12 5.55
CA VAL A 118 -1.60 9.53 5.25
C VAL A 118 -2.41 8.29 4.87
N PHE A 119 -3.43 7.99 5.67
CA PHE A 119 -4.44 6.99 5.33
C PHE A 119 -5.47 7.60 4.38
N PHE A 120 -5.88 6.85 3.35
CA PHE A 120 -6.98 7.24 2.47
C PHE A 120 -7.68 6.02 1.90
N CYS A 121 -8.94 6.19 1.48
CA CYS A 121 -9.75 5.09 0.94
C CYS A 121 -10.31 5.42 -0.45
N GLU A 122 -9.89 4.65 -1.47
CA GLU A 122 -10.38 4.81 -2.85
C GLU A 122 -11.67 4.03 -3.07
N GLN A 123 -12.75 4.72 -3.38
CA GLN A 123 -13.98 4.09 -3.86
C GLN A 123 -13.91 3.93 -5.38
N GLN A 124 -13.78 2.70 -5.85
CA GLN A 124 -13.62 2.38 -7.28
C GLN A 124 -14.95 2.08 -8.00
N THR A 125 -16.04 1.89 -7.26
CA THR A 125 -17.38 1.59 -7.79
C THR A 125 -18.44 2.40 -7.07
N GLU A 126 -19.71 2.31 -7.48
CA GLU A 126 -20.84 2.93 -6.75
C GLU A 126 -21.22 2.15 -5.48
N GLN A 127 -20.53 1.05 -5.15
CA GLN A 127 -20.80 0.30 -3.95
C GLN A 127 -20.26 1.06 -2.72
N GLU A 128 -20.89 0.86 -1.57
CA GLU A 128 -20.50 1.41 -0.26
C GLU A 128 -19.26 0.73 0.33
N VAL A 129 -18.28 0.43 -0.52
CA VAL A 129 -17.00 -0.16 -0.19
C VAL A 129 -15.87 0.65 -0.81
N CYS A 130 -14.78 0.76 -0.10
CA CYS A 130 -13.59 1.45 -0.54
C CYS A 130 -12.35 0.62 -0.25
N ARG A 131 -11.30 0.94 -0.98
CA ARG A 131 -10.03 0.25 -0.92
C ARG A 131 -9.04 1.10 -0.12
N PRO A 132 -8.59 0.62 1.05
CA PRO A 132 -7.73 1.38 1.95
C PRO A 132 -6.25 1.36 1.55
N PHE A 133 -5.61 2.51 1.68
CA PHE A 133 -4.19 2.71 1.42
C PHE A 133 -3.55 3.59 2.48
N VAL A 134 -2.23 3.48 2.61
CA VAL A 134 -1.41 4.44 3.35
C VAL A 134 -0.34 4.98 2.42
N TYR A 135 -0.27 6.29 2.29
CA TYR A 135 0.82 6.99 1.65
C TYR A 135 1.92 7.29 2.68
N ASP A 136 3.13 6.83 2.41
CA ASP A 136 4.34 7.16 3.15
C ASP A 136 4.96 8.43 2.55
N VAL A 137 4.93 9.51 3.33
CA VAL A 137 5.33 10.85 2.88
C VAL A 137 6.83 10.93 2.67
N GLY A 138 7.63 10.25 3.49
CA GLY A 138 9.09 10.26 3.37
C GLY A 138 9.56 9.54 2.12
N ASN A 139 9.02 8.34 1.88
CA ASN A 139 9.44 7.48 0.78
C ASN A 139 8.68 7.71 -0.54
N VAL A 140 7.58 8.47 -0.52
CA VAL A 140 6.72 8.72 -1.70
C VAL A 140 6.13 7.41 -2.24
N ILE A 141 5.65 6.55 -1.34
CA ILE A 141 5.13 5.23 -1.69
C ILE A 141 3.71 5.10 -1.16
N VAL A 142 2.81 4.60 -2.02
CA VAL A 142 1.49 4.15 -1.61
C VAL A 142 1.55 2.66 -1.29
N TYR A 143 1.21 2.31 -0.04
CA TYR A 143 1.04 0.94 0.40
C TYR A 143 -0.43 0.57 0.51
N ARG A 144 -0.76 -0.64 0.09
CA ARG A 144 -2.05 -1.25 0.35
C ARG A 144 -2.18 -1.58 1.83
N VAL A 145 -3.33 -1.28 2.42
CA VAL A 145 -3.63 -1.70 3.78
C VAL A 145 -4.00 -3.19 3.76
N MET A 146 -3.24 -3.98 4.51
CA MET A 146 -3.36 -5.42 4.59
C MET A 146 -3.82 -5.82 5.99
N VAL A 147 -4.79 -6.73 6.09
CA VAL A 147 -5.19 -7.37 7.35
C VAL A 147 -4.73 -8.82 7.31
N ASP A 148 -3.95 -9.24 8.30
CA ASP A 148 -3.42 -10.62 8.40
C ASP A 148 -2.68 -11.07 7.11
N GLY A 149 -2.11 -10.10 6.40
CA GLY A 149 -1.38 -10.29 5.15
C GLY A 149 -2.26 -10.53 3.92
N GLU A 150 -3.56 -10.25 3.99
CA GLU A 150 -4.47 -10.17 2.85
C GLU A 150 -4.92 -8.75 2.60
N PHE A 151 -5.16 -8.42 1.33
CA PHE A 151 -5.70 -7.14 0.98
C PHE A 151 -7.21 -7.15 1.18
N ILE A 152 -7.74 -6.08 1.76
CA ILE A 152 -9.16 -6.00 2.09
C ILE A 152 -9.81 -4.80 1.40
N ASP A 153 -11.08 -4.95 1.05
CA ASP A 153 -11.96 -3.82 0.83
C ASP A 153 -12.72 -3.57 2.15
N LEU A 154 -12.93 -2.31 2.51
CA LEU A 154 -13.65 -1.90 3.71
C LEU A 154 -15.00 -1.34 3.32
N ALA A 155 -16.03 -1.56 4.14
CA ALA A 155 -17.22 -0.72 4.04
C ALA A 155 -16.84 0.73 4.39
N ILE A 156 -17.43 1.71 3.70
CA ILE A 156 -17.04 3.13 3.87
C ILE A 156 -17.19 3.57 5.34
N ASN A 157 -18.27 3.17 6.00
CA ASN A 157 -18.48 3.46 7.42
C ASN A 157 -17.42 2.83 8.36
N GLN A 158 -16.80 1.71 7.98
CA GLN A 158 -15.69 1.12 8.74
C GLN A 158 -14.39 1.89 8.52
N ALA A 159 -14.21 2.46 7.32
CA ALA A 159 -13.07 3.31 7.04
C ALA A 159 -13.20 4.66 7.76
N GLU A 160 -14.41 5.20 7.93
CA GLU A 160 -14.67 6.46 8.66
C GLU A 160 -14.24 6.39 10.14
N ASP A 161 -14.22 5.19 10.73
CA ASP A 161 -13.71 4.94 12.08
C ASP A 161 -12.16 4.97 12.15
N SER A 162 -11.46 5.33 11.06
CA SER A 162 -10.00 5.36 11.04
C SER A 162 -9.44 6.43 11.98
N VAL A 163 -8.47 6.06 12.81
CA VAL A 163 -7.78 6.97 13.72
C VAL A 163 -6.34 6.55 13.94
N TRP A 164 -5.46 7.54 14.13
CA TRP A 164 -4.08 7.30 14.55
C TRP A 164 -3.96 7.32 16.07
N ASP A 165 -3.40 6.25 16.64
CA ASP A 165 -3.08 6.16 18.07
C ASP A 165 -1.61 5.75 18.22
N ASN A 166 -0.78 6.65 18.73
CA ASN A 166 0.66 6.42 18.92
C ASN A 166 1.37 5.88 17.66
N LYS A 167 1.17 6.57 16.52
CA LYS A 167 1.66 6.18 15.18
C LYS A 167 1.10 4.86 14.63
N LYS A 168 0.16 4.22 15.34
CA LYS A 168 -0.53 3.04 14.83
C LYS A 168 -1.86 3.42 14.21
N LEU A 169 -2.08 2.95 13.00
CA LEU A 169 -3.36 3.10 12.33
C LEU A 169 -4.36 2.11 12.95
N LYS A 170 -5.48 2.63 13.42
CA LYS A 170 -6.66 1.83 13.80
C LYS A 170 -7.75 2.07 12.78
N VAL A 171 -8.40 1.01 12.31
CA VAL A 171 -9.55 1.10 11.40
C VAL A 171 -10.55 0.03 11.80
N SER A 172 -11.75 0.45 12.25
CA SER A 172 -12.75 -0.47 12.78
C SER A 172 -12.18 -1.40 13.86
N SER A 173 -12.28 -2.73 13.70
CA SER A 173 -11.73 -3.74 14.62
C SER A 173 -10.26 -4.10 14.40
N TYR A 174 -9.53 -3.33 13.58
CA TYR A 174 -8.15 -3.63 13.19
C TYR A 174 -7.17 -2.57 13.71
N THR A 175 -5.95 -2.99 14.00
CA THR A 175 -4.87 -2.08 14.44
C THR A 175 -3.54 -2.49 13.83
N SER A 176 -2.70 -1.49 13.52
CA SER A 176 -1.41 -1.77 12.93
C SER A 176 -0.49 -2.51 13.90
N VAL A 177 0.17 -3.54 13.38
CA VAL A 177 1.10 -4.36 14.16
C VAL A 177 2.36 -3.55 14.51
N ASP A 178 2.74 -2.64 13.62
CA ASP A 178 3.98 -1.85 13.64
C ASP A 178 3.67 -0.39 13.31
N SER A 179 4.32 0.55 14.02
CA SER A 179 4.22 1.99 13.76
C SER A 179 5.00 2.42 12.52
N GLU A 180 6.05 1.69 12.15
CA GLU A 180 6.84 1.96 10.94
C GLU A 180 6.21 1.36 9.68
N LYS A 181 5.20 0.49 9.86
CA LYS A 181 4.45 -0.14 8.77
C LYS A 181 2.95 -0.10 9.07
N PRO A 182 2.35 1.09 9.18
CA PRO A 182 0.97 1.23 9.62
C PRO A 182 -0.05 0.60 8.66
N TRP A 183 0.34 0.31 7.41
CA TRP A 183 -0.47 -0.43 6.45
C TRP A 183 -0.61 -1.93 6.76
N ARG A 184 0.10 -2.48 7.76
CA ARG A 184 -0.06 -3.87 8.19
C ARG A 184 -0.90 -3.94 9.45
N LEU A 185 -2.14 -4.34 9.30
CA LEU A 185 -3.12 -4.46 10.36
C LEU A 185 -3.29 -5.92 10.81
N ALA A 186 -3.67 -6.09 12.07
CA ALA A 186 -4.16 -7.34 12.64
C ALA A 186 -5.49 -7.09 13.35
N ARG A 187 -6.30 -8.14 13.50
CA ARG A 187 -7.54 -8.09 14.28
C ARG A 187 -7.20 -7.93 15.77
N ASN A 188 -7.88 -6.99 16.44
CA ASN A 188 -7.83 -6.82 17.88
C ASN A 188 -8.56 -7.94 18.63
#